data_AF-A0A6J7ZZE2-F1
#
_entry.id   AF-A0A6J7ZZE2-F1
#
_cell.length_a   1.000
_cell.length_b   1.000
_cell.length_c   1.000
_cell.angle_alpha   90.00
_cell.angle_beta   90.00
_cell.angle_gamma   90.00
#
_symmetry.space_group_name_H-M   'P 1'
#
loop_
_entity.id
_entity.type
_entity.pdbx_description
1 polymer ?
#
loop_
_entity_poly.entity_id
_entity_poly.type
_entity_poly.pdbx_seq_one_letter_code
_entity_poly.pdbx_strand_id
1 'polypeptide(L)'
;MPRLNPGQREQAIGRVNAGRRPQVVANAFNCNIRTIQRLRERYNATNSPNDRPRTGRPRVTTLHQDRYILRQHRFLCATHTPRQTIYINQRQISEETVRRRLNSRNFICRRPARGPFLTPRHRRERLKWATHRQNWRHQQWRTAIFSDESRYCISTADGRTGI
;
A
#
# COMPACT_ATOMS: atom_id res chain seq x y z
N MET A 1 -13.19 34.73 -6.12
CA MET A 1 -11.89 35.43 -6.04
C MET A 1 -10.76 34.48 -6.38
N PRO A 2 -9.73 34.93 -7.11
CA PRO A 2 -8.61 34.09 -7.50
C PRO A 2 -7.79 33.66 -6.27
N ARG A 3 -7.36 32.39 -6.26
CA ARG A 3 -6.49 31.82 -5.22
C ARG A 3 -5.03 32.08 -5.59
N LEU A 4 -4.24 32.60 -4.66
CA LEU A 4 -2.80 32.80 -4.85
C LEU A 4 -2.09 31.44 -5.04
N ASN A 5 -1.35 31.31 -6.14
CA ASN A 5 -0.41 30.20 -6.37
C ASN A 5 0.69 30.23 -5.29
N PRO A 6 1.20 29.07 -4.81
CA PRO A 6 2.42 28.99 -3.98
C PRO A 6 3.47 30.07 -4.22
N GLY A 7 3.96 30.24 -5.46
CA GLY A 7 4.99 31.25 -5.77
C GLY A 7 4.53 32.69 -5.55
N GLN A 8 3.25 32.99 -5.81
CA GLN A 8 2.67 34.32 -5.52
C GLN A 8 2.56 34.57 -4.03
N ARG A 9 2.33 33.54 -3.22
CA ARG A 9 2.30 33.67 -1.75
C ARG A 9 3.68 33.98 -1.18
N GLU A 10 4.72 33.31 -1.68
CA GLU A 10 6.10 33.60 -1.31
C GLU A 10 6.48 35.04 -1.65
N GLN A 11 6.20 35.47 -2.89
CA GLN A 11 6.45 36.85 -3.30
C GLN A 11 5.64 37.86 -2.49
N ALA A 12 4.38 37.57 -2.17
CA ALA A 12 3.55 38.42 -1.34
C ALA A 12 4.12 38.59 0.08
N ILE A 13 4.57 37.50 0.71
CA ILE A 13 5.19 37.54 2.03
C ILE A 13 6.53 38.27 1.98
N GLY A 14 7.36 38.01 0.96
CA GLY A 14 8.62 38.73 0.75
C GLY A 14 8.41 40.25 0.65
N ARG A 15 7.39 40.68 -0.12
CA ARG A 15 7.02 42.11 -0.23
C ARG A 15 6.53 42.69 1.09
N VAL A 16 5.74 41.94 1.86
CA VAL A 16 5.26 42.36 3.18
C VAL A 16 6.41 42.45 4.20
N ASN A 17 7.34 41.50 4.19
CA ASN A 17 8.52 41.51 5.05
C ASN A 17 9.50 42.63 4.69
N ALA A 18 9.56 43.01 3.42
CA ALA A 18 10.27 44.20 2.94
C ALA A 18 9.54 45.53 3.27
N GLY A 19 8.50 45.52 4.12
CA GLY A 19 7.81 46.71 4.59
C GLY A 19 6.72 47.27 3.67
N ARG A 20 6.35 46.59 2.57
CA ARG A 20 5.27 47.06 1.69
C ARG A 20 3.91 46.98 2.40
N ARG A 21 3.08 48.01 2.23
CA ARG A 21 1.71 48.03 2.76
C ARG A 21 0.88 46.86 2.18
N PRO A 22 0.13 46.10 2.99
CA PRO A 22 -0.67 44.96 2.52
C PRO A 22 -1.64 45.29 1.39
N GLN A 23 -2.18 46.51 1.36
CA GLN A 23 -3.10 46.98 0.31
C GLN A 23 -2.42 47.07 -1.06
N VAL A 24 -1.16 47.53 -1.11
CA VAL A 24 -0.38 47.60 -2.36
C VAL A 24 -0.07 46.20 -2.87
N VAL A 25 0.28 45.28 -1.97
CA VAL A 25 0.53 43.87 -2.30
C VAL A 25 -0.76 43.21 -2.81
N ALA A 26 -1.89 43.47 -2.16
CA ALA A 26 -3.19 42.93 -2.55
C ALA A 26 -3.61 43.39 -3.95
N ASN A 27 -3.43 44.68 -4.27
CA ASN A 27 -3.71 45.24 -5.60
C ASN A 27 -2.80 44.60 -6.67
N ALA A 28 -1.51 44.42 -6.37
CA ALA A 28 -0.55 43.82 -7.30
C ALA A 28 -0.91 42.37 -7.68
N PHE A 29 -1.56 41.62 -6.79
CA PHE A 29 -2.01 40.25 -7.05
C PHE A 29 -3.52 40.15 -7.35
N ASN A 30 -4.21 41.28 -7.52
CA ASN A 30 -5.66 41.34 -7.75
C ASN A 30 -6.46 40.47 -6.76
N CYS A 31 -6.13 40.57 -5.46
CA CYS A 31 -6.80 39.83 -4.40
C CYS A 31 -7.28 40.76 -3.28
N ASN A 32 -8.22 40.31 -2.46
CA ASN A 32 -8.67 41.08 -1.30
C ASN A 32 -7.51 41.27 -0.28
N ILE A 33 -7.43 42.45 0.36
CA ILE A 33 -6.45 42.75 1.41
C ILE A 33 -6.46 41.72 2.56
N ARG A 34 -7.64 41.17 2.90
CA ARG A 34 -7.79 40.11 3.91
C ARG A 34 -7.01 38.85 3.55
N THR A 35 -6.82 38.55 2.27
CA THR A 35 -6.04 37.40 1.83
C THR A 35 -4.57 37.57 2.20
N ILE A 36 -4.00 38.76 2.00
CA ILE A 36 -2.61 39.09 2.36
C ILE A 36 -2.43 39.13 3.88
N GLN A 37 -3.38 39.71 4.61
CA GLN A 37 -3.36 39.73 6.08
C GLN A 37 -3.39 38.32 6.67
N ARG A 38 -4.33 37.47 6.24
CA ARG A 38 -4.42 36.06 6.65
C ARG A 38 -3.20 35.23 6.22
N LEU A 39 -2.57 35.60 5.10
CA LEU A 39 -1.34 34.96 4.67
C LEU A 39 -0.18 35.32 5.60
N ARG A 40 -0.03 36.60 5.96
CA ARG A 40 0.98 37.08 6.93
C ARG A 40 0.78 36.46 8.31
N GLU A 41 -0.45 36.46 8.83
CA GLU A 41 -0.78 35.85 10.13
C GLU A 41 -0.41 34.36 10.16
N ARG A 42 -0.77 33.61 9.12
CA ARG A 42 -0.39 32.21 9.01
C ARG A 42 1.12 32.03 8.91
N TYR A 43 1.79 32.86 8.12
CA TYR A 43 3.25 32.79 7.99
C TYR A 43 3.95 33.07 9.32
N ASN A 44 3.53 34.08 10.07
CA ASN A 44 4.08 34.37 11.40
C ASN A 44 3.90 33.21 12.38
N ALA A 45 2.79 32.44 12.26
CA ALA A 45 2.51 31.31 13.13
C ALA A 45 3.24 30.02 12.75
N THR A 46 3.51 29.78 11.44
CA THR A 46 4.05 28.50 10.95
C THR A 46 5.34 28.61 10.12
N ASN A 47 5.88 29.81 9.93
CA ASN A 47 7.02 30.13 9.05
C ASN A 47 6.92 29.50 7.65
N SER A 48 5.69 29.33 7.14
CA SER A 48 5.45 28.69 5.85
C SER A 48 4.28 29.34 5.11
N PRO A 49 4.43 29.65 3.80
CA PRO A 49 3.34 30.11 2.92
C PRO A 49 2.41 28.98 2.46
N ASN A 50 2.79 27.72 2.74
CA ASN A 50 2.08 26.56 2.24
C ASN A 50 0.74 26.37 2.96
N ASP A 51 -0.19 25.72 2.26
CA ASP A 51 -1.43 25.32 2.89
C ASP A 51 -1.16 24.26 3.94
N ARG A 52 -1.81 24.38 5.10
CA ARG A 52 -1.73 23.34 6.13
C ARG A 52 -2.39 22.07 5.61
N PRO A 53 -1.89 20.88 6.00
CA PRO A 53 -2.58 19.64 5.74
C PRO A 53 -4.00 19.74 6.28
N ARG A 54 -4.99 19.42 5.44
CA ARG A 54 -6.37 19.30 5.90
C ARG A 54 -6.55 17.91 6.51
N THR A 55 -7.33 17.82 7.58
CA THR A 55 -7.67 16.54 8.25
C THR A 55 -8.37 15.55 7.32
N GLY A 56 -9.04 16.05 6.27
CA GLY A 56 -9.77 15.21 5.31
C GLY A 56 -11.01 14.57 5.93
N ARG A 57 -11.65 13.69 5.17
CA ARG A 57 -12.82 12.94 5.66
C ARG A 57 -12.37 11.83 6.63
N PRO A 58 -13.01 11.67 7.79
CA PRO A 58 -12.70 10.57 8.70
C PRO A 58 -12.94 9.22 8.04
N ARG A 59 -12.18 8.21 8.47
CA ARG A 59 -12.30 6.84 7.97
C ARG A 59 -13.61 6.22 8.45
N VAL A 60 -14.21 5.38 7.59
CA VAL A 60 -15.38 4.57 7.95
C VAL A 60 -15.01 3.41 8.89
N THR A 61 -13.74 2.96 8.84
CA THR A 61 -13.25 1.82 9.62
C THR A 61 -12.40 2.28 10.80
N THR A 62 -12.45 1.52 11.91
CA THR A 62 -11.53 1.67 13.04
C THR A 62 -10.26 0.83 12.88
N LEU A 63 -9.25 1.12 13.69
CA LEU A 63 -8.02 0.34 13.76
C LEU A 63 -8.23 -1.13 14.12
N HIS A 64 -9.26 -1.45 14.89
CA HIS A 64 -9.61 -2.84 15.23
C HIS A 64 -10.16 -3.58 14.00
N GLN A 65 -11.07 -2.94 13.26
CA GLN A 65 -11.61 -3.49 12.01
C GLN A 65 -10.54 -3.63 10.94
N ASP A 66 -9.65 -2.64 10.80
CA ASP A 66 -8.52 -2.73 9.88
C ASP A 66 -7.64 -3.94 10.21
N ARG A 67 -7.35 -4.20 11.49
CA ARG A 67 -6.62 -5.42 11.92
C ARG A 67 -7.37 -6.71 11.59
N TYR A 68 -8.68 -6.74 11.79
CA TYR A 68 -9.51 -7.89 11.45
C TYR A 68 -9.49 -8.16 9.94
N ILE A 69 -9.67 -7.12 9.11
CA ILE A 69 -9.61 -7.22 7.64
C ILE A 69 -8.30 -7.86 7.18
N LEU A 70 -7.16 -7.39 7.72
CA LEU A 70 -5.84 -7.89 7.35
C LEU A 70 -5.63 -9.36 7.75
N ARG A 71 -6.17 -9.77 8.92
CA ARG A 71 -6.05 -11.16 9.39
C ARG A 71 -6.88 -12.11 8.54
N GLN A 72 -8.10 -11.72 8.17
CA GLN A 72 -9.01 -12.56 7.39
C GLN A 72 -8.59 -12.70 5.92
N HIS A 73 -8.02 -11.66 5.32
CA HIS A 73 -7.61 -11.70 3.91
C HIS A 73 -6.49 -12.71 3.60
N ARG A 74 -5.85 -13.30 4.62
CA ARG A 74 -4.94 -14.44 4.43
C ARG A 74 -5.65 -15.68 3.88
N PHE A 75 -6.95 -15.79 4.12
CA PHE A 75 -7.74 -16.99 3.81
C PHE A 75 -9.00 -16.68 2.99
N LEU A 76 -9.36 -15.41 2.81
CA LEU A 76 -10.59 -14.98 2.15
C LEU A 76 -10.32 -13.87 1.13
N CYS A 77 -11.11 -13.83 0.06
CA CYS A 77 -11.06 -12.72 -0.89
C CYS A 77 -11.68 -11.44 -0.30
N ALA A 78 -11.22 -10.29 -0.80
CA ALA A 78 -11.74 -8.98 -0.44
C ALA A 78 -13.26 -8.81 -0.68
N THR A 79 -13.87 -9.65 -1.53
CA THR A 79 -15.32 -9.73 -1.76
C THR A 79 -16.08 -10.34 -0.58
N HIS A 80 -15.46 -11.26 0.17
CA HIS A 80 -16.09 -12.00 1.27
C HIS A 80 -15.81 -11.36 2.64
N THR A 81 -14.68 -10.67 2.79
CA THR A 81 -14.32 -9.97 4.04
C THR A 81 -15.38 -8.94 4.51
N PRO A 82 -16.00 -8.13 3.63
CA PRO A 82 -17.04 -7.16 3.98
C PRO A 82 -18.22 -7.75 4.75
N ARG A 83 -18.64 -8.98 4.39
CA ARG A 83 -19.78 -9.66 5.00
C ARG A 83 -19.49 -10.16 6.41
N GLN A 84 -18.20 -10.38 6.73
CA GLN A 84 -17.76 -10.91 8.03
C GLN A 84 -17.25 -9.82 8.97
N THR A 85 -16.85 -8.65 8.44
CA THR A 85 -16.53 -7.47 9.25
C THR A 85 -17.81 -6.82 9.78
N ILE A 86 -18.21 -7.17 11.00
CA ILE A 86 -19.33 -6.54 11.71
C ILE A 86 -18.96 -5.08 12.12
N TYR A 87 -19.99 -4.26 12.20
CA TYR A 87 -19.98 -2.80 12.06
C TYR A 87 -19.59 -1.95 13.24
N ILE A 88 -19.29 -0.70 12.87
CA ILE A 88 -19.72 0.48 13.62
C ILE A 88 -21.00 0.98 12.91
N ASN A 89 -22.13 1.06 13.62
CA ASN A 89 -23.41 1.62 13.13
C ASN A 89 -24.17 0.81 12.04
N GLN A 90 -24.10 -0.54 12.05
CA GLN A 90 -24.94 -1.41 11.20
C GLN A 90 -24.81 -1.24 9.65
N ARG A 91 -23.70 -0.70 9.10
CA ARG A 91 -23.56 -0.36 7.65
C ARG A 91 -22.44 -1.07 6.90
N GLN A 92 -22.77 -1.90 5.86
CA GLN A 92 -21.80 -2.72 5.07
C GLN A 92 -20.61 -1.87 4.66
N ILE A 93 -19.40 -2.29 5.09
CA ILE A 93 -18.17 -1.74 4.53
C ILE A 93 -18.16 -2.18 3.07
N SER A 94 -17.93 -1.27 2.13
CA SER A 94 -17.84 -1.65 0.73
C SER A 94 -16.59 -2.49 0.47
N GLU A 95 -16.64 -3.38 -0.52
CA GLU A 95 -15.47 -4.13 -0.99
C GLU A 95 -14.29 -3.19 -1.31
N GLU A 96 -14.59 -2.05 -1.93
CA GLU A 96 -13.58 -1.05 -2.27
C GLU A 96 -12.88 -0.47 -1.03
N THR A 97 -13.60 -0.32 0.08
CA THR A 97 -12.99 0.10 1.35
C THR A 97 -12.04 -0.98 1.87
N VAL A 98 -12.40 -2.27 1.75
CA VAL A 98 -11.52 -3.38 2.11
C VAL A 98 -10.26 -3.38 1.24
N ARG A 99 -10.38 -3.22 -0.09
CA ARG A 99 -9.23 -3.11 -1.00
C ARG A 99 -8.31 -1.96 -0.63
N ARG A 100 -8.85 -0.77 -0.34
CA ARG A 100 -8.05 0.38 0.12
C ARG A 100 -7.30 0.09 1.41
N ARG A 101 -7.88 -0.68 2.35
CA ARG A 101 -7.20 -1.08 3.59
C ARG A 101 -6.07 -2.05 3.35
N LEU A 102 -6.28 -3.03 2.49
CA LEU A 102 -5.24 -3.97 2.06
C LEU A 102 -4.08 -3.23 1.39
N ASN A 103 -4.39 -2.36 0.41
CA ASN A 103 -3.39 -1.56 -0.30
C ASN A 103 -2.62 -0.63 0.64
N SER A 104 -3.27 -0.03 1.64
CA SER A 104 -2.60 0.82 2.64
C SER A 104 -1.55 0.09 3.49
N ARG A 105 -1.57 -1.24 3.48
CA ARG A 105 -0.60 -2.12 4.14
C ARG A 105 0.22 -2.94 3.15
N ASN A 106 0.23 -2.55 1.87
CA ASN A 106 0.95 -3.22 0.79
C ASN A 106 0.57 -4.69 0.60
N PHE A 107 -0.69 -5.06 0.91
CA PHE A 107 -1.20 -6.37 0.54
C PHE A 107 -1.53 -6.36 -0.94
N ILE A 108 -0.77 -7.14 -1.71
CA ILE A 108 -0.92 -7.27 -3.16
C ILE A 108 -1.47 -8.67 -3.45
N CYS A 109 -2.38 -8.77 -4.41
CA CYS A 109 -2.86 -10.06 -4.91
C CYS A 109 -1.70 -10.85 -5.53
N ARG A 110 -1.54 -12.11 -5.14
CA ARG A 110 -0.55 -13.03 -5.73
C ARG A 110 -1.24 -14.29 -6.21
N ARG A 111 -0.74 -14.88 -7.29
CA ARG A 111 -1.14 -16.23 -7.68
C ARG A 111 -0.53 -17.22 -6.68
N PRO A 112 -1.30 -18.17 -6.13
CA PRO A 112 -0.75 -19.18 -5.26
C PRO A 112 0.28 -20.03 -6.02
N ALA A 113 1.36 -20.42 -5.34
CA ALA A 113 2.33 -21.35 -5.91
C ALA A 113 1.62 -22.68 -6.23
N ARG A 114 1.79 -23.16 -7.47
CA ARG A 114 1.33 -24.47 -7.89
C ARG A 114 2.49 -25.46 -7.71
N GLY A 115 2.18 -26.65 -7.23
CA GLY A 115 3.14 -27.72 -7.05
C GLY A 115 2.49 -28.92 -6.40
N PRO A 116 3.17 -30.08 -6.44
CA PRO A 116 2.58 -31.35 -6.06
C PRO A 116 2.11 -31.30 -4.60
N PHE A 117 0.90 -31.80 -4.37
CA PHE A 117 0.34 -31.90 -3.03
C PHE A 117 1.21 -32.82 -2.16
N LEU A 118 1.85 -32.23 -1.14
CA LEU A 118 2.66 -32.99 -0.18
C LEU A 118 1.80 -33.46 0.98
N THR A 119 1.55 -34.79 1.02
CA THR A 119 0.98 -35.46 2.19
C THR A 119 1.87 -35.28 3.42
N PRO A 120 1.34 -35.42 4.65
CA PRO A 120 2.15 -35.37 5.86
C PRO A 120 3.34 -36.35 5.85
N ARG A 121 3.16 -37.54 5.25
CA ARG A 121 4.25 -38.51 5.05
C ARG A 121 5.34 -37.95 4.14
N HIS A 122 4.99 -37.41 2.97
CA HIS A 122 5.98 -36.82 2.05
C HIS A 122 6.79 -35.70 2.69
N ARG A 123 6.15 -34.84 3.49
CA ARG A 123 6.82 -33.74 4.20
C ARG A 123 7.87 -34.26 5.19
N ARG A 124 7.53 -35.29 5.98
CA ARG A 124 8.46 -35.90 6.93
C ARG A 124 9.66 -36.53 6.25
N GLU A 125 9.44 -37.34 5.21
CA GLU A 125 10.54 -38.00 4.48
C GLU A 125 11.44 -37.01 3.76
N ARG A 126 10.87 -35.99 3.10
CA ARG A 126 11.65 -34.93 2.45
C ARG A 126 12.49 -34.15 3.46
N LEU A 127 11.92 -33.80 4.61
CA LEU A 127 12.66 -33.12 5.67
C LEU A 127 13.81 -34.01 6.19
N LYS A 128 13.53 -35.28 6.50
CA LYS A 128 14.55 -36.23 6.95
C LYS A 128 15.69 -36.37 5.94
N TRP A 129 15.36 -36.49 4.65
CA TRP A 129 16.35 -36.57 3.58
C TRP A 129 17.22 -35.31 3.50
N ALA A 130 16.61 -34.12 3.57
CA ALA A 130 17.29 -32.84 3.50
C ALA A 130 18.18 -32.61 4.72
N THR A 131 17.67 -32.85 5.93
CA THR A 131 18.44 -32.70 7.18
C THR A 131 19.65 -33.63 7.20
N HIS A 132 19.51 -34.88 6.75
CA HIS A 132 20.63 -35.82 6.69
C HIS A 132 21.75 -35.38 5.72
N ARG A 133 21.41 -34.58 4.71
CA ARG A 133 22.32 -34.11 3.66
C ARG A 133 22.65 -32.63 3.74
N GLN A 134 22.18 -31.93 4.76
CA GLN A 134 22.34 -30.48 4.91
C GLN A 134 23.82 -30.07 4.99
N ASN A 135 24.65 -30.91 5.63
CA ASN A 135 26.07 -30.66 5.84
C ASN A 135 26.98 -31.44 4.87
N TRP A 136 26.41 -32.01 3.80
CA TRP A 136 27.21 -32.74 2.82
C TRP A 136 28.20 -31.80 2.11
N ARG A 137 29.47 -32.23 2.09
CA ARG A 137 30.54 -31.51 1.39
C ARG A 137 30.57 -31.88 -0.09
N HIS A 138 31.24 -31.06 -0.90
CA HIS A 138 31.37 -31.31 -2.36
C HIS A 138 31.81 -32.73 -2.71
N GLN A 139 32.75 -33.32 -1.97
CA GLN A 139 33.22 -34.69 -2.21
C GLN A 139 32.09 -35.74 -2.08
N GLN A 140 31.14 -35.54 -1.16
CA GLN A 140 29.99 -36.44 -0.97
C GLN A 140 28.93 -36.23 -2.05
N TRP A 141 28.75 -35.00 -2.54
CA TRP A 141 27.87 -34.76 -3.68
C TRP A 141 28.42 -35.33 -5.00
N ARG A 142 29.75 -35.43 -5.16
CA ARG A 142 30.38 -36.03 -6.35
C ARG A 142 30.04 -37.50 -6.55
N THR A 143 29.63 -38.21 -5.50
CA THR A 143 29.20 -39.61 -5.62
C THR A 143 27.71 -39.76 -5.94
N ALA A 144 26.94 -38.67 -5.94
CA ALA A 144 25.52 -38.70 -6.26
C ALA A 144 25.30 -38.41 -7.76
N ILE A 145 24.57 -39.30 -8.42
CA ILE A 145 24.08 -39.09 -9.79
C ILE A 145 22.60 -38.78 -9.69
N PHE A 146 22.18 -37.69 -10.32
CA PHE A 146 20.76 -37.32 -10.46
C PHE A 146 20.30 -37.64 -11.87
N SER A 147 19.21 -38.39 -11.98
CA SER A 147 18.52 -38.67 -13.24
C SER A 147 17.04 -38.39 -13.05
N ASP A 148 16.41 -37.83 -14.07
CA ASP A 148 14.96 -37.66 -14.15
C ASP A 148 14.54 -37.86 -15.60
N GLU A 149 13.29 -38.24 -15.81
CA GLU A 149 12.71 -38.44 -17.14
C GLU A 149 11.86 -37.22 -17.52
N SER A 150 12.20 -36.59 -18.64
CA SER A 150 11.41 -35.51 -19.22
C SER A 150 10.68 -35.98 -20.47
N ARG A 151 9.41 -35.62 -20.58
CA ARG A 151 8.59 -35.93 -21.76
C ARG A 151 8.62 -34.77 -22.75
N TYR A 152 8.84 -35.08 -24.03
CA TYR A 152 8.78 -34.13 -25.13
C TYR A 152 7.64 -34.54 -26.07
N CYS A 153 6.64 -33.67 -26.23
CA CYS A 153 5.51 -33.91 -27.12
C CYS A 153 5.78 -33.24 -28.48
N ILE A 154 5.68 -34.01 -29.58
CA ILE A 154 6.05 -33.55 -30.94
C ILE A 154 4.87 -32.88 -31.67
N SER A 155 3.63 -33.25 -31.38
CA SER A 155 2.46 -32.81 -32.18
C SER A 155 1.39 -32.06 -31.38
N THR A 156 1.06 -32.46 -30.15
CA THR A 156 0.05 -31.79 -29.32
C THR A 156 0.41 -31.82 -27.83
N ALA A 157 -0.05 -30.82 -27.08
CA ALA A 157 0.09 -30.79 -25.62
C ALA A 157 -0.79 -31.89 -24.98
N ASP A 158 -0.24 -32.70 -24.09
CA ASP A 158 -0.87 -33.91 -23.52
C ASP A 158 -1.95 -33.63 -22.44
N GLY A 159 -2.39 -32.37 -22.33
CA GLY A 159 -3.50 -31.97 -21.46
C GLY A 159 -3.24 -32.07 -19.96
N ARG A 160 -2.03 -32.46 -19.51
CA ARG A 160 -1.72 -32.53 -18.08
C ARG A 160 -1.50 -31.14 -17.51
N THR A 161 -2.53 -30.59 -16.86
CA THR A 161 -2.39 -29.45 -15.95
C THR A 161 -1.77 -29.95 -14.64
N GLY A 162 -0.53 -29.57 -14.35
CA GLY A 162 0.26 -30.06 -13.22
C GLY A 162 -0.49 -30.13 -11.88
N ILE A 163 -0.30 -31.26 -11.20
CA ILE A 163 -0.72 -31.57 -9.82
C ILE A 163 0.12 -30.76 -8.83
#